data_AF-A0A7C1N6C6-F1
#
_entry.id   AF-A0A7C1N6C6-F1
#
_cell.length_a   1.000
_cell.length_b   1.000
_cell.length_c   1.000
_cell.angle_alpha   90.00
_cell.angle_beta   90.00
_cell.angle_gamma   90.00
#
_symmetry.space_group_name_H-M   'P 1'
#
loop_
_entity.id
_entity.type
_entity.pdbx_description
1 polymer ?
#
loop_
_entity_poly.entity_id
_entity_poly.type
_entity_poly.pdbx_seq_one_letter_code
_entity_poly.pdbx_strand_id
1 'polypeptide(L)'
;KYDSEKPRWDLLPLDIIEQIVKVLTIGAQKYDDDNWRKVENGKKRYYAAMMRHIKDYQAGEMLDPETGLSHLAHAGCCLIFIIGLEKEGK
;
A
#
# COMPACT_ATOMS: atom_id res chain seq x y z
N LYS A 1 -33.40 -4.21 11.65
CA LYS A 1 -32.36 -3.55 12.49
C LYS A 1 -31.35 -2.99 11.50
N TYR A 2 -31.22 -1.67 11.41
CA TYR A 2 -30.71 -0.98 10.22
C TYR A 2 -29.23 -1.27 9.95
N ASP A 3 -28.91 -1.86 8.79
CA ASP A 3 -27.54 -2.09 8.32
C ASP A 3 -26.83 -0.79 7.87
N SER A 4 -27.46 0.38 8.04
CA SER A 4 -26.97 1.69 7.58
C SER A 4 -25.67 2.16 8.23
N GLU A 5 -25.28 1.58 9.36
CA GLU A 5 -24.04 1.92 10.07
C GLU A 5 -22.86 1.02 9.70
N LYS A 6 -23.09 -0.06 8.94
CA LYS A 6 -22.02 -1.00 8.57
C LYS A 6 -21.22 -0.46 7.37
N PRO A 7 -19.88 -0.57 7.38
CA PRO A 7 -19.07 -0.27 6.20
C PRO A 7 -19.52 -1.10 4.99
N ARG A 8 -19.72 -0.42 3.85
CA ARG A 8 -20.16 -1.01 2.59
C ARG A 8 -18.97 -1.52 1.77
N TRP A 9 -18.37 -2.62 2.24
CA TRP A 9 -17.24 -3.28 1.57
C TRP A 9 -17.54 -3.67 0.11
N ASP A 10 -18.81 -3.92 -0.21
CA ASP A 10 -19.29 -4.25 -1.55
C ASP A 10 -19.17 -3.09 -2.56
N LEU A 11 -18.97 -1.84 -2.10
CA LEU A 11 -18.72 -0.70 -2.99
C LEU A 11 -17.26 -0.57 -3.43
N LEU A 12 -16.35 -1.32 -2.81
CA LEU A 12 -14.93 -1.24 -3.11
C LEU A 12 -14.63 -2.02 -4.41
N PRO A 13 -14.06 -1.39 -5.45
CA PRO A 13 -13.67 -2.08 -6.67
C PRO A 13 -12.48 -3.00 -6.39
N LEU A 14 -12.75 -4.27 -6.10
CA LEU A 14 -11.74 -5.24 -5.64
C LEU A 14 -10.66 -5.52 -6.68
N ASP A 15 -10.98 -5.43 -7.97
CA ASP A 15 -10.05 -5.57 -9.09
C ASP A 15 -8.98 -4.47 -9.09
N ILE A 16 -9.36 -3.23 -8.75
CA ILE A 16 -8.43 -2.11 -8.60
C ILE A 16 -7.55 -2.32 -7.36
N ILE A 17 -8.14 -2.76 -6.25
CA ILE A 17 -7.43 -3.01 -5.00
C ILE A 17 -6.47 -4.21 -5.10
N GLU A 18 -6.76 -5.19 -5.96
CA GLU A 18 -5.90 -6.35 -6.20
C GLU A 18 -4.47 -5.96 -6.56
N GLN A 19 -4.27 -4.84 -7.26
CA GLN A 19 -2.94 -4.32 -7.60
C GLN A 19 -2.11 -3.98 -6.35
N ILE A 20 -2.74 -3.40 -5.33
CA ILE A 20 -2.07 -3.10 -4.04
C ILE A 20 -1.78 -4.41 -3.30
N VAL A 21 -2.70 -5.36 -3.34
CA VAL A 21 -2.50 -6.69 -2.74
C VAL A 21 -1.33 -7.42 -3.39
N LYS A 22 -1.14 -7.31 -4.71
CA LYS A 22 0.03 -7.87 -5.40
C LYS A 22 1.35 -7.27 -4.92
N VAL A 23 1.41 -5.95 -4.70
CA VAL A 23 2.58 -5.30 -4.09
C VAL A 23 2.87 -5.85 -2.70
N LEU A 24 1.83 -5.98 -1.86
CA LEU A 24 1.96 -6.57 -0.53
C LEU A 24 2.49 -8.01 -0.58
N THR A 25 1.97 -8.83 -1.49
CA THR A 25 2.39 -10.22 -1.70
C THR A 25 3.87 -10.31 -2.10
N ILE A 26 4.34 -9.44 -3.00
CA ILE A 26 5.77 -9.38 -3.35
C ILE A 26 6.61 -9.04 -2.12
N GLY A 27 6.17 -8.08 -1.31
CA GLY A 27 6.84 -7.71 -0.06
C GLY A 27 6.90 -8.87 0.96
N ALA A 28 5.80 -9.59 1.13
CA ALA A 28 5.72 -10.75 2.01
C ALA A 28 6.65 -11.88 1.55
N GLN A 29 6.65 -12.20 0.24
CA GLN A 29 7.56 -13.18 -0.35
C GLN A 29 9.04 -12.80 -0.19
N LYS A 30 9.36 -11.50 -0.32
CA LYS A 30 10.74 -10.99 -0.25
C LYS A 30 11.28 -10.90 1.18
N TYR A 31 10.42 -10.67 2.17
CA TYR A 31 10.87 -10.38 3.53
C TYR A 31 10.31 -11.34 4.58
N ASP A 32 8.99 -11.31 4.81
CA ASP A 32 8.20 -12.22 5.65
C ASP A 32 6.77 -11.65 5.71
N ASP A 33 5.81 -12.45 6.18
CA ASP A 33 4.47 -11.98 6.52
C ASP A 33 4.54 -10.86 7.56
N ASP A 34 3.73 -9.81 7.35
CA ASP A 34 3.66 -8.63 8.23
C ASP A 34 5.00 -7.94 8.54
N ASN A 35 6.06 -8.20 7.75
CA ASN A 35 7.37 -7.60 7.99
C ASN A 35 7.33 -6.06 7.98
N TRP A 36 6.34 -5.48 7.29
CA TRP A 36 6.12 -4.04 7.23
C TRP A 36 5.88 -3.40 8.62
N ARG A 37 5.37 -4.17 9.59
CA ARG A 37 5.13 -3.71 10.97
C ARG A 37 6.39 -3.64 11.82
N LYS A 38 7.48 -4.29 11.38
CA LYS A 38 8.75 -4.44 12.10
C LYS A 38 9.79 -3.39 11.69
N VAL A 39 9.47 -2.58 10.68
CA VAL A 39 10.41 -1.59 10.13
C VAL A 39 10.58 -0.41 11.09
N GLU A 40 11.81 -0.24 11.59
CA GLU A 40 12.19 0.92 12.41
C GLU A 40 11.99 2.22 11.62
N ASN A 41 11.41 3.24 12.27
CA ASN A 41 10.99 4.50 11.65
C ASN A 41 10.07 4.27 10.43
N GLY A 42 9.23 3.22 10.50
CA GLY A 42 8.37 2.76 9.41
C GLY A 42 7.59 3.88 8.73
N LYS A 43 6.88 4.73 9.48
CA LYS A 43 6.10 5.84 8.91
C LYS A 43 6.95 6.76 8.00
N LYS A 44 8.13 7.17 8.46
CA LYS A 44 9.05 8.01 7.67
C LYS A 44 9.57 7.27 6.42
N ARG A 45 9.89 5.98 6.56
CA ARG A 45 10.41 5.15 5.46
C ARG A 45 9.35 4.89 4.39
N TYR A 46 8.13 4.56 4.79
CA TYR A 46 7.00 4.37 3.88
C TYR A 46 6.57 5.68 3.23
N TYR A 47 6.60 6.80 3.94
CA TYR A 47 6.37 8.11 3.33
C TYR A 47 7.39 8.41 2.24
N ALA A 48 8.69 8.19 2.53
CA ALA A 48 9.73 8.40 1.54
C ALA A 48 9.60 7.46 0.32
N ALA A 49 9.21 6.20 0.52
CA ALA A 49 8.94 5.26 -0.56
C ALA A 49 7.73 5.68 -1.40
N MET A 50 6.61 6.01 -0.76
CA MET A 50 5.41 6.53 -1.40
C MET A 50 5.72 7.73 -2.29
N MET A 51 6.50 8.71 -1.78
CA MET A 51 6.87 9.90 -2.54
C MET A 51 7.73 9.60 -3.77
N ARG A 52 8.60 8.57 -3.74
CA ARG A 52 9.35 8.15 -4.93
C ARG A 52 8.43 7.61 -6.01
N HIS A 53 7.51 6.71 -5.67
CA HIS A 53 6.55 6.19 -6.64
C HIS A 53 5.62 7.29 -7.20
N ILE A 54 5.17 8.23 -6.37
CA ILE A 54 4.38 9.38 -6.85
C ILE A 54 5.19 10.23 -7.83
N LYS A 55 6.45 10.54 -7.51
CA LYS A 55 7.34 11.33 -8.37
C LYS A 55 7.59 10.63 -9.72
N ASP A 56 7.78 9.32 -9.74
CA ASP A 56 8.01 8.57 -10.98
C ASP A 56 6.73 8.49 -11.82
N TYR A 57 5.57 8.28 -11.18
CA TYR A 57 4.27 8.39 -11.84
C TYR A 57 4.05 9.76 -12.49
N GLN A 58 4.36 10.84 -11.78
CA GLN A 58 4.28 12.20 -12.30
C GLN A 58 5.25 12.46 -13.46
N ALA A 59 6.35 11.73 -13.53
CA ALA A 59 7.31 11.79 -14.64
C ALA A 59 6.85 10.99 -15.87
N GLY A 60 5.70 10.30 -15.80
CA GLY A 60 5.16 9.50 -16.91
C GLY A 60 5.47 8.00 -16.81
N GLU A 61 6.18 7.56 -15.77
CA GLU A 61 6.44 6.14 -15.54
C GLU A 61 5.22 5.50 -14.86
N MET A 62 4.44 4.73 -15.61
CA MET A 62 3.19 4.15 -15.09
C MET A 62 3.43 2.90 -14.24
N LEU A 63 4.45 2.11 -14.60
CA LEU A 63 4.79 0.84 -13.98
C LEU A 63 6.18 0.92 -13.36
N ASP A 64 6.29 0.41 -12.14
CA ASP A 64 7.55 0.23 -11.44
C ASP A 64 8.41 -0.82 -12.16
N PRO A 65 9.66 -0.53 -12.52
CA PRO A 65 10.48 -1.43 -13.33
C PRO A 65 10.96 -2.69 -12.58
N GLU A 66 10.97 -2.68 -11.24
CA GLU A 66 11.37 -3.87 -10.45
C GLU A 66 10.25 -4.92 -10.46
N THR A 67 9.00 -4.48 -10.44
CA THR A 67 7.85 -5.36 -10.21
C THR A 67 6.88 -5.47 -11.40
N GLY A 68 6.95 -4.54 -12.35
CA GLY A 68 5.97 -4.41 -13.42
C GLY A 68 4.57 -3.97 -12.96
N LEU A 69 4.41 -3.54 -11.70
CA LEU A 69 3.14 -3.11 -11.12
C LEU A 69 3.01 -1.58 -11.10
N SER A 70 1.80 -1.07 -10.98
CA SER A 70 1.54 0.38 -10.97
C SER A 70 2.31 1.10 -9.85
N HIS A 71 2.96 2.22 -10.17
CA HIS A 71 3.54 3.11 -9.16
C HIS A 71 2.49 3.58 -8.14
N LEU A 72 1.25 3.82 -8.57
CA LEU A 72 0.16 4.20 -7.67
C LEU A 72 -0.25 3.06 -6.74
N ALA A 73 -0.16 1.80 -7.19
CA ALA A 73 -0.40 0.64 -6.31
C ALA A 73 0.68 0.54 -5.23
N HIS A 74 1.95 0.78 -5.57
CA HIS A 74 3.04 0.85 -4.59
C HIS A 74 2.88 2.00 -3.60
N ALA A 75 2.52 3.19 -4.09
CA ALA A 75 2.22 4.34 -3.24
C ALA A 75 1.05 4.05 -2.29
N GLY A 76 -0.02 3.42 -2.80
CA GLY A 76 -1.18 2.98 -2.01
C GLY A 76 -0.81 1.95 -0.94
N CYS A 77 0.04 0.97 -1.27
CA CYS A 77 0.56 0.00 -0.30
C CYS A 77 1.31 0.71 0.84
N CYS A 78 2.19 1.66 0.50
CA CYS A 78 2.92 2.46 1.50
C CYS A 78 1.96 3.26 2.39
N LEU A 79 0.92 3.86 1.82
CA LEU A 79 -0.08 4.62 2.58
C LEU A 79 -0.86 3.71 3.55
N ILE A 80 -1.26 2.51 3.13
CA ILE A 80 -1.90 1.52 4.01
C ILE A 80 -0.99 1.15 5.17
N PHE A 81 0.31 0.96 4.94
CA PHE A 81 1.26 0.69 6.02
C PHE A 81 1.36 1.85 7.01
N ILE A 82 1.38 3.09 6.53
CA ILE A 82 1.40 4.28 7.41
C ILE A 82 0.14 4.29 8.29
N ILE A 83 -1.05 4.13 7.70
CA ILE A 83 -2.32 4.06 8.43
C ILE A 83 -2.30 2.91 9.45
N GLY A 84 -1.75 1.75 9.05
CA GLY A 84 -1.60 0.58 9.91
C GLY A 84 -0.70 0.86 11.12
N LEU A 85 0.46 1.49 10.91
CA LEU A 85 1.38 1.87 11.98
C LEU A 85 0.78 2.92 12.92
N GLU A 86 0.07 3.92 12.37
CA GLU A 86 -0.64 4.92 13.18
C GLU A 86 -1.68 4.26 14.10
N LYS A 87 -2.47 3.31 13.57
CA LYS A 87 -3.44 2.56 14.36
C LYS A 87 -2.79 1.70 15.46
N GLU A 88 -1.56 1.23 15.24
CA GLU A 88 -0.77 0.48 16.22
C GLU A 88 -0.04 1.38 17.23
N GLY A 89 -0.08 2.71 17.09
CA GLY A 89 0.68 3.64 17.93
C GLY A 89 2.18 3.63 17.68
N LYS A 90 2.61 3.18 16.49
CA LYS A 90 4.01 3.14 16.03
C LYS A 90 4.34 4.30 15.10
#